data_AF-A0A7Z9XQU9-F1
#
_entry.id   AF-A0A7Z9XQU9-F1
#
_cell.length_a   1.000
_cell.length_b   1.000
_cell.length_c   1.000
_cell.angle_alpha   90.00
_cell.angle_beta   90.00
_cell.angle_gamma   90.00
#
_symmetry.space_group_name_H-M   'P 1'
#
loop_
_entity.id
_entity.type
_entity.pdbx_description
1 polymer ?
#
loop_
_entity_poly.entity_id
_entity_poly.type
_entity_poly.pdbx_seq_one_letter_code
_entity_poly.pdbx_strand_id
1 'polypeptide(L)'
;MGRWWRNVPRLSIVIPTYNERENLPILLEKLEKTLHNIDFETIVVDDDSPDRTWELARELARTKYPWLRVIRRVGERGLASAVIRGFSEVP
;
A
#
# COMPACT_ATOMS: atom_id res chain seq x y z
N MET A 1 6.51 -28.36 11.49
CA MET A 1 5.20 -28.65 12.11
C MET A 1 4.55 -27.31 12.46
N GLY A 2 3.45 -26.94 11.80
CA GLY A 2 2.65 -25.77 12.15
C GLY A 2 2.63 -24.62 11.14
N ARG A 3 1.88 -24.79 10.05
CA ARG A 3 1.50 -23.69 9.15
C ARG A 3 0.23 -23.06 9.72
N TRP A 4 0.37 -22.22 10.75
CA TRP A 4 -0.75 -21.63 11.49
C TRP A 4 -1.05 -20.22 10.92
N TRP A 5 -2.12 -20.12 10.14
CA TRP A 5 -2.90 -18.92 9.76
C TRP A 5 -2.15 -17.57 9.77
N ARG A 6 -1.87 -17.01 8.58
CA ARG A 6 -1.75 -15.55 8.46
C ARG A 6 -3.13 -14.98 8.85
N ASN A 7 -3.18 -14.09 9.84
CA ASN A 7 -4.36 -13.26 10.04
C ASN A 7 -4.57 -12.49 8.72
N VAL A 8 -5.58 -12.91 7.96
CA VAL A 8 -6.01 -12.22 6.74
C VAL A 8 -6.76 -10.98 7.23
N PRO A 9 -6.32 -9.76 6.87
CA PRO A 9 -7.02 -8.55 7.27
C PRO A 9 -8.47 -8.59 6.75
N ARG A 10 -9.40 -8.02 7.51
CA ARG A 10 -10.81 -7.94 7.08
C ARG A 10 -11.02 -7.00 5.89
N LEU A 11 -10.10 -6.08 5.67
CA LEU A 11 -10.16 -5.08 4.61
C LEU A 11 -8.77 -4.84 4.01
N SER A 12 -8.66 -4.94 2.69
CA SER A 12 -7.45 -4.55 1.96
C SER A 12 -7.76 -3.35 1.08
N ILE A 13 -6.94 -2.30 1.18
CA ILE A 13 -7.08 -1.07 0.41
C ILE A 13 -5.94 -1.00 -0.60
N VAL A 14 -6.28 -1.06 -1.89
CA VAL A 14 -5.29 -0.93 -2.96
C VAL A 14 -5.24 0.53 -3.40
N ILE A 15 -4.05 1.13 -3.37
CA ILE A 15 -3.82 2.53 -3.73
C ILE A 15 -2.76 2.58 -4.83
N PRO A 16 -3.16 2.68 -6.11
CA PRO A 16 -2.23 2.95 -7.19
C PRO A 16 -1.69 4.38 -7.07
N THR A 17 -0.38 4.57 -7.21
CA THR A 17 0.27 5.89 -7.10
C THR A 17 1.19 6.18 -8.29
N TYR A 18 1.21 7.45 -8.70
CA TYR A 18 2.21 8.02 -9.59
C TYR A 18 2.34 9.51 -9.29
N ASN A 19 3.51 9.97 -8.84
CA ASN A 19 3.74 11.35 -8.38
C ASN A 19 2.84 11.81 -7.22
N GLU A 20 2.71 11.00 -6.17
CA GLU A 20 1.81 11.24 -5.04
C GLU A 20 2.57 11.40 -3.71
N ARG A 21 3.87 11.75 -3.74
CA ARG A 21 4.73 11.79 -2.55
C ARG A 21 4.16 12.65 -1.42
N GLU A 22 3.60 13.82 -1.76
CA GLU A 22 3.08 14.75 -0.76
C GLU A 22 1.70 14.34 -0.23
N ASN A 23 0.88 13.71 -1.05
CA ASN A 23 -0.48 13.32 -0.70
C ASN A 23 -0.52 12.00 0.09
N LEU A 24 0.42 11.10 -0.18
CA LEU A 24 0.42 9.77 0.43
C LEU A 24 0.43 9.80 1.98
N PRO A 25 1.28 10.58 2.68
CA PRO A 25 1.25 10.66 4.14
C PRO A 25 -0.08 11.15 4.71
N ILE A 26 -0.71 12.12 4.03
CA ILE A 26 -2.00 12.71 4.43
C ILE A 26 -3.11 11.64 4.32
N LEU A 27 -3.11 10.88 3.23
CA LEU A 27 -4.07 9.79 3.04
C LEU A 27 -3.89 8.69 4.08
N LEU A 28 -2.65 8.26 4.35
CA LEU A 28 -2.37 7.22 5.33
C LEU A 28 -2.78 7.62 6.75
N GLU A 29 -2.57 8.88 7.14
CA GLU A 29 -3.03 9.38 8.44
C GLU A 29 -4.56 9.39 8.55
N LYS A 30 -5.26 9.76 7.46
CA LYS A 30 -6.73 9.71 7.42
C LYS A 30 -7.25 8.27 7.50
N LEU A 31 -6.60 7.32 6.82
CA LEU A 31 -6.95 5.90 6.89
C LEU A 31 -6.78 5.36 8.31
N GLU A 32 -5.63 5.62 8.95
CA GLU A 32 -5.37 5.22 10.34
C GLU A 32 -6.46 5.72 11.29
N LYS A 33 -6.78 7.02 11.22
CA LYS A 33 -7.84 7.63 12.06
C LYS A 33 -9.22 7.03 11.80
N THR A 34 -9.56 6.83 10.53
CA THR A 34 -10.90 6.37 10.12
C THR A 34 -11.11 4.89 10.42
N LEU A 35 -10.06 4.08 10.26
CA LEU A 35 -10.12 2.62 10.31
C LEU A 35 -9.50 2.04 11.58
N HIS A 36 -9.27 2.86 12.62
CA HIS A 36 -8.59 2.45 13.87
C HIS A 36 -9.19 1.21 14.57
N ASN A 37 -10.46 0.86 14.32
CA ASN A 37 -11.13 -0.32 14.87
C ASN A 37 -11.35 -1.45 13.85
N ILE A 38 -10.77 -1.36 12.65
CA ILE A 38 -10.87 -2.36 11.59
C ILE A 38 -9.49 -2.99 11.43
N ASP A 39 -9.42 -4.31 11.37
CA ASP A 39 -8.20 -4.99 10.94
C ASP A 39 -8.04 -4.82 9.43
N PHE A 40 -7.13 -3.95 9.00
CA PHE A 40 -6.94 -3.59 7.61
C PHE A 40 -5.47 -3.60 7.19
N GLU A 41 -5.24 -3.74 5.88
CA GLU A 41 -3.97 -3.41 5.24
C GLU A 41 -4.16 -2.37 4.14
N THR A 42 -3.08 -1.68 3.80
CA THR A 42 -3.02 -0.84 2.61
C THR A 42 -1.88 -1.32 1.72
N ILE A 43 -2.16 -1.53 0.45
CA ILE A 43 -1.19 -1.93 -0.57
C ILE A 43 -1.01 -0.75 -1.53
N VAL A 44 0.09 -0.01 -1.38
CA VAL A 44 0.49 1.02 -2.34
C VAL A 44 1.14 0.36 -3.54
N VAL A 45 0.63 0.63 -4.73
CA VAL A 45 1.17 0.13 -6.00
C VAL A 45 1.69 1.31 -6.81
N ASP A 46 3.01 1.51 -6.79
CA ASP A 46 3.65 2.67 -7.40
C ASP A 46 4.29 2.35 -8.75
N ASP A 47 3.99 3.15 -9.76
CA ASP A 47 4.48 2.99 -11.14
C ASP A 47 5.82 3.70 -11.39
N ASP A 48 6.80 3.37 -10.55
CA ASP A 48 8.15 3.93 -10.57
C ASP A 48 8.15 5.46 -10.60
N SER A 49 7.46 6.06 -9.63
CA SER A 49 7.31 7.51 -9.57
C SER A 49 8.68 8.21 -9.52
N PRO A 50 8.92 9.20 -10.40
CA PRO A 50 10.18 9.95 -10.42
C PRO A 50 10.40 10.80 -9.17
N ASP A 51 9.31 11.23 -8.50
CA ASP A 51 9.36 11.93 -7.21
C ASP A 51 9.70 10.99 -6.02
N ARG A 52 9.95 9.71 -6.30
CA ARG A 52 10.25 8.66 -5.32
C ARG A 52 9.12 8.44 -4.31
N THR A 53 7.86 8.55 -4.73
CA THR A 53 6.69 8.15 -3.92
C THR A 53 6.86 6.74 -3.30
N TRP A 54 7.33 5.76 -4.08
CA TRP A 54 7.61 4.40 -3.58
C TRP A 54 8.66 4.33 -2.46
N GLU A 55 9.65 5.23 -2.46
CA GLU A 55 10.71 5.26 -1.45
C GLU A 55 10.13 5.75 -0.12
N LEU A 56 9.36 6.84 -0.18
CA LEU A 56 8.64 7.37 0.98
C LEU A 56 7.64 6.33 1.55
N ALA A 57 6.87 5.68 0.68
CA ALA A 57 5.93 4.65 1.09
C ALA A 57 6.63 3.51 1.87
N ARG A 58 7.80 3.07 1.39
CA ARG A 58 8.60 2.02 2.05
C ARG A 58 9.16 2.48 3.39
N GLU A 59 9.60 3.73 3.49
CA GLU A 59 10.04 4.31 4.74
C GLU A 59 8.91 4.31 5.77
N LEU A 60 7.74 4.84 5.40
CA LEU A 60 6.56 4.91 6.26
C LEU A 60 6.07 3.52 6.70
N ALA A 61 6.11 2.53 5.81
CA ALA A 61 5.79 1.14 6.15
C ALA A 61 6.71 0.56 7.24
N ARG A 62 7.98 0.97 7.25
CA ARG A 62 8.97 0.50 8.22
C ARG A 62 8.93 1.27 9.54
N THR A 63 8.61 2.55 9.50
CA THR A 63 8.76 3.46 10.66
C THR A 63 7.46 3.77 11.36
N LYS A 64 6.33 3.78 10.65
CA LYS A 64 5.06 4.32 11.17
C LYS A 64 3.86 3.39 11.00
N TYR A 65 3.69 2.77 9.83
CA TYR A 65 2.46 2.05 9.47
C TYR A 65 2.75 0.56 9.22
N PRO A 66 2.68 -0.31 10.25
CA PRO A 66 2.96 -1.74 10.09
C PRO A 66 1.95 -2.47 9.18
N TRP A 67 0.78 -1.88 8.94
CA TRP A 67 -0.28 -2.37 8.04
C TRP A 67 -0.08 -1.91 6.58
N LEU A 68 0.99 -1.16 6.26
CA LEU A 68 1.29 -0.68 4.92
C LEU A 68 2.25 -1.63 4.18
N ARG A 69 1.85 -2.05 2.98
CA ARG A 69 2.67 -2.79 2.01
C ARG A 69 2.90 -1.95 0.78
N VAL A 70 4.06 -2.14 0.14
CA VAL A 70 4.46 -1.35 -1.04
C VAL A 70 4.95 -2.26 -2.15
N ILE A 71 4.34 -2.09 -3.32
CA ILE A 71 4.74 -2.71 -4.58
C ILE A 71 5.21 -1.58 -5.50
N ARG A 72 6.45 -1.66 -5.97
CA ARG A 72 6.96 -0.77 -7.03
C ARG A 72 6.98 -1.56 -8.33
N ARG A 73 6.36 -1.04 -9.37
CA ARG A 73 6.40 -1.61 -10.73
C ARG A 73 7.35 -0.79 -11.58
N VAL A 74 8.37 -1.42 -12.15
CA VAL A 74 9.41 -0.76 -12.95
C VAL A 74 9.21 -1.12 -14.42
N GLY A 75 9.22 -0.13 -15.31
CA GLY A 75 8.97 -0.32 -16.74
C GLY A 75 7.50 -0.59 -17.10
N GLU A 76 6.60 -0.57 -16.12
CA GLU A 76 5.15 -0.66 -16.30
C GLU A 76 4.50 0.68 -15.89
N ARG A 77 3.46 1.10 -16.61
CA ARG A 77 2.62 2.24 -16.22
C ARG A 77 1.15 1.98 -16.55
N GLY A 78 0.27 2.53 -15.73
CA GLY A 78 -1.16 2.62 -16.00
C GLY A 78 -2.00 2.29 -14.77
N LEU A 79 -2.98 3.15 -14.49
CA LEU A 79 -3.87 3.04 -13.34
C LEU A 79 -4.54 1.66 -13.25
N ALA A 80 -5.18 1.21 -14.33
CA ALA A 80 -5.92 -0.05 -14.33
C ALA A 80 -5.02 -1.26 -14.06
N SER A 81 -3.81 -1.29 -14.66
CA SER A 81 -2.88 -2.41 -14.44
C SER A 81 -2.28 -2.38 -13.03
N ALA A 82 -2.05 -1.19 -12.45
CA ALA A 82 -1.64 -1.06 -11.05
C ALA A 82 -2.72 -1.55 -10.08
N VAL A 83 -4.00 -1.24 -10.33
CA VAL A 83 -5.13 -1.76 -9.54
C VAL A 83 -5.20 -3.29 -9.62
N ILE A 84 -5.14 -3.86 -10.83
CA ILE A 84 -5.16 -5.32 -11.04
C ILE A 84 -3.99 -5.97 -10.30
N ARG A 85 -2.79 -5.39 -10.39
CA ARG A 85 -1.63 -5.90 -9.66
C ARG A 85 -1.87 -5.89 -8.16
N GLY A 86 -2.41 -4.81 -7.60
CA GLY A 86 -2.74 -4.74 -6.18
C GLY A 86 -3.75 -5.82 -5.76
N PHE A 87 -4.82 -6.04 -6.55
CA PHE A 87 -5.80 -7.09 -6.26
C PHE A 87 -5.21 -8.50 -6.30
N SER A 88 -4.23 -8.77 -7.16
CA SER A 88 -3.55 -10.07 -7.19
C SER A 88 -2.68 -10.36 -5.95
N GLU A 89 -2.45 -9.36 -5.10
CA GLU A 89 -1.54 -9.42 -3.95
C GLU A 89 -2.28 -9.32 -2.60
N VAL A 90 -3.61 -9.17 -2.67
CA VAL A 90 -4.52 -9.32 -1.53
C VAL A 90 -4.48 -10.79 -1.07
N PRO A 91 -4.30 -11.05 0.23
CA PRO A 91 -4.15 -12.39 0.80
C PRO A 91 -5.40 -13.27 0.75
#